data_AF-A0A4Q4BZP3-F1
#
_entry.id   AF-A0A4Q4BZP3-F1
#
_cell.length_a   1.000
_cell.length_b   1.000
_cell.length_c   1.000
_cell.angle_alpha   90.00
_cell.angle_beta   90.00
_cell.angle_gamma   90.00
#
_symmetry.space_group_name_H-M   'P 1'
#
loop_
_entity.id
_entity.type
_entity.pdbx_description
1 polymer ?
#
loop_
_entity_poly.entity_id
_entity_poly.type
_entity_poly.pdbx_seq_one_letter_code
_entity_poly.pdbx_strand_id
1 'polypeptide(L)' 'MNRLYHVPLSPFCRKVRLTLAEKKIEVELVEERYWE' A
#
# COMPACT_ATOMS: atom_id res chain seq x y z
N MET A 1 -10.20 -8.86 -6.30
CA MET A 1 -8.76 -8.56 -6.22
C MET A 1 -8.61 -7.33 -5.34
N ASN A 2 -7.85 -7.38 -4.25
CA ASN A 2 -7.69 -6.25 -3.34
C ASN A 2 -6.59 -5.32 -3.85
N ARG A 3 -6.89 -4.02 -3.94
CA ARG A 3 -5.93 -2.98 -4.36
C ARG A 3 -5.57 -2.10 -3.17
N LEU A 4 -4.28 -1.85 -2.99
CA LEU A 4 -3.76 -0.92 -2.00
C LEU A 4 -3.19 0.29 -2.75
N TYR A 5 -3.97 1.37 -2.75
CA TYR A 5 -3.48 2.67 -3.19
C TYR A 5 -2.59 3.26 -2.12
N HIS A 6 -1.37 3.64 -2.50
CA HIS A 6 -0.38 4.10 -1.54
C HIS A 6 0.61 5.09 -2.13
N VAL A 7 1.23 5.84 -1.22
CA VAL A 7 2.36 6.72 -1.53
C VAL A 7 3.63 6.10 -0.99
N PRO A 8 4.67 5.83 -1.81
CA PRO A 8 5.87 5.12 -1.38
C PRO A 8 6.59 5.75 -0.18
N LEU A 9 6.59 7.08 -0.09
CA LEU A 9 7.29 7.84 0.95
C LEU A 9 6.47 8.03 2.23
N SER A 10 5.18 7.65 2.25
CA SER A 10 4.34 7.82 3.43
C SER A 10 4.65 6.74 4.48
N PRO A 11 4.99 7.12 5.73
CA PRO A 11 5.24 6.17 6.81
C PRO A 11 3.97 5.37 7.17
N PHE A 12 2.79 5.95 6.96
CA PHE A 12 1.50 5.29 7.18
C PHE A 12 1.26 4.19 6.13
N CYS A 13 1.55 4.48 4.86
CA CYS A 13 1.48 3.49 3.79
C CYS A 13 2.46 2.33 4.03
N ARG A 14 3.67 2.64 4.52
CA ARG A 14 4.66 1.61 4.91
C ARG A 14 4.12 0.68 5.99
N LYS A 15 3.50 1.24 7.05
CA LYS A 15 2.88 0.44 8.13
C LYS A 15 1.84 -0.54 7.56
N VAL A 16 0.93 -0.05 6.71
CA VAL A 16 -0.13 -0.89 6.12
C VAL A 16 0.46 -2.00 5.24
N ARG A 17 1.47 -1.69 4.41
CA ARG A 17 2.16 -2.70 3.58
C ARG A 17 2.80 -3.81 4.40
N LEU A 18 3.45 -3.46 5.52
CA LEU A 18 4.07 -4.43 6.41
C LEU A 18 3.02 -5.33 7.07
N THR A 19 1.94 -4.75 7.61
CA THR A 19 0.86 -5.53 8.24
C THR A 19 0.17 -6.48 7.25
N LEU A 20 -0.03 -6.06 5.99
CA LEU A 20 -0.61 -6.92 4.95
C LEU A 20 0.33 -8.08 4.58
N ALA A 21 1.65 -7.81 4.50
CA ALA A 21 2.66 -8.83 4.25
C ALA A 21 2.75 -9.84 5.41
N GLU A 22 2.74 -9.38 6.66
CA GLU A 22 2.72 -10.23 7.86
C GLU A 22 1.49 -11.15 7.89
N LYS A 23 0.33 -10.65 7.46
CA LYS A 23 -0.92 -11.40 7.39
C LYS A 23 -1.05 -12.25 6.12
N LYS A 24 -0.06 -12.25 5.22
CA LYS A 24 -0.07 -12.96 3.94
C LYS A 24 -1.31 -12.63 3.08
N ILE A 25 -1.74 -11.38 3.12
CA ILE A 25 -2.86 -10.90 2.30
C ILE A 25 -2.28 -10.39 0.99
N GLU A 26 -2.60 -11.06 -0.11
CA GLU A 26 -2.17 -10.61 -1.43
C GLU A 26 -2.96 -9.37 -1.87
N VAL A 27 -2.22 -8.33 -2.25
CA VAL A 27 -2.76 -7.06 -2.72
C VAL A 27 -1.96 -6.55 -3.91
N GLU A 28 -2.65 -5.90 -4.83
CA GLU A 28 -2.03 -5.12 -5.90
C GLU A 28 -1.63 -3.76 -5.33
N LEU A 29 -0.34 -3.40 -5.43
CA LEU A 29 0.15 -2.09 -5.00
C LEU A 29 -0.03 -1.10 -6.15
N VAL A 30 -0.87 -0.09 -5.92
CA VAL A 30 -1.11 1.01 -6.87
C VAL A 30 -0.51 2.28 -6.27
N GLU A 31 0.41 2.91 -7.00
CA GLU A 31 1.00 4.18 -6.57
C GLU A 31 0.04 5.33 -6.88
N GLU A 32 -0.27 6.15 -5.88
CA GLU A 32 -1.18 7.28 -6.01
C GLU A 32 -0.40 8.60 -6.06
N ARG A 33 -0.64 9.41 -7.12
CA ARG A 33 -0.01 10.71 -7.34
C ARG A 33 -0.98 11.80 -6.90
N TYR A 34 -0.59 12.63 -5.94
CA TYR A 34 -1.46 13.66 -5.36
C TYR A 34 -1.87 14.78 -6.32
N TRP A 35 -1.12 14.97 -7.40
CA TRP A 35 -1.20 16.14 -8.30
C TRP A 35 -1.40 15.75 -9.77
N GLU A 36 -1.92 14.54 -9.99
CA GLU A 36 -2.72 14.17 -11.17
C GLU A 36 -4.19 14.09 -10.74
#